data_AF-A0A3S1FUU8-F1
#
_entry.id   AF-A0A3S1FUU8-F1
#
_cell.length_a   1.000
_cell.length_b   1.000
_cell.length_c   1.000
_cell.angle_alpha   90.00
_cell.angle_beta   90.00
_cell.angle_gamma   90.00
#
_symmetry.space_group_name_H-M   'P 1'
#
loop_
_entity.id
_entity.type
_entity.pdbx_description
1 polymer ?
#
loop_
_entity_poly.entity_id
_entity_poly.type
_entity_poly.pdbx_seq_one_letter_code
_entity_poly.pdbx_strand_id
1 'polypeptide(L)'
;LKFFFYLKPVDADTGPHVYVRGSHKRRSLKHQLTLLVGHPAQQVLDVYGEQSPVTLTGEAGLGFVEDPFGFHMGTVPARTPRLMMEVGFGVSPPSRRRFHGEPVIR
;
A
#
# COMPACT_ATOMS: atom_id res chain seq x y z
N LEU A 1 -3.07 5.17 6.75
CA LEU A 1 -3.34 5.37 5.32
C LEU A 1 -2.02 5.54 4.59
N LYS A 2 -1.89 4.98 3.39
CA LYS A 2 -0.74 5.21 2.52
C LYS A 2 -1.20 5.87 1.23
N PHE A 3 -0.49 6.91 0.82
CA PHE A 3 -0.72 7.61 -0.44
C PHE A 3 0.46 7.32 -1.35
N PHE A 4 0.17 6.98 -2.60
CA PHE A 4 1.16 6.68 -3.60
C PHE A 4 1.02 7.63 -4.77
N PHE A 5 2.13 8.09 -5.32
CA PHE A 5 2.17 8.93 -6.51
C PHE A 5 3.21 8.38 -7.49
N TYR A 6 2.83 8.19 -8.74
CA TYR A 6 3.74 7.75 -9.77
C TYR A 6 4.69 8.89 -10.17
N LEU A 7 6.00 8.66 -10.09
CA LEU A 7 7.02 9.62 -10.53
C LEU A 7 7.42 9.37 -12.00
N LYS A 8 7.11 8.19 -12.52
CA LYS A 8 7.17 7.82 -13.93
C LYS A 8 5.87 7.10 -14.31
N PRO A 9 5.45 7.09 -15.58
CA PRO A 9 4.28 6.33 -16.01
C PRO A 9 4.39 4.85 -15.64
N VAL A 10 3.27 4.25 -15.25
CA VAL A 10 3.16 2.85 -14.83
C VAL A 10 2.09 2.18 -15.67
N ASP A 11 2.51 1.22 -16.49
CA ASP A 11 1.66 0.31 -17.28
C ASP A 11 1.78 -1.14 -16.76
N ALA A 12 1.21 -2.10 -17.49
CA ALA A 12 1.24 -3.53 -17.15
C ALA A 12 2.65 -4.14 -17.07
N ASP A 13 3.62 -3.60 -17.82
CA ASP A 13 4.97 -4.15 -17.97
C ASP A 13 6.00 -3.47 -17.06
N THR A 14 5.60 -2.41 -16.37
CA THR A 14 6.45 -1.64 -15.45
C THR A 14 6.39 -2.13 -14.00
N GLY A 15 5.74 -3.26 -13.73
CA GLY A 15 5.59 -3.78 -12.37
C GLY A 15 4.53 -3.01 -11.56
N PRO A 16 3.28 -2.92 -12.04
CA PRO A 16 2.21 -2.15 -11.39
C PRO A 16 1.88 -2.63 -9.97
N HIS A 17 1.18 -1.77 -9.24
CA HIS A 17 0.73 -2.09 -7.88
C HIS A 17 -0.58 -2.88 -7.98
N VAL A 18 -0.69 -3.98 -7.26
CA VAL A 18 -1.91 -4.80 -7.20
C VAL A 18 -2.45 -4.76 -5.79
N TYR A 19 -3.71 -4.36 -5.65
CA TYR A 19 -4.41 -4.30 -4.37
C TYR A 19 -5.61 -5.26 -4.36
N VAL A 20 -5.80 -6.02 -3.29
CA VAL A 20 -6.93 -6.95 -3.14
C VAL A 20 -8.09 -6.22 -2.47
N ARG A 21 -9.11 -5.85 -3.26
CA ARG A 21 -10.25 -5.05 -2.80
C ARG A 21 -10.98 -5.73 -1.65
N GLY A 22 -11.28 -4.96 -0.60
CA GLY A 22 -12.01 -5.44 0.58
C GLY A 22 -11.20 -6.25 1.59
N SER A 23 -9.95 -6.60 1.27
CA SER A 23 -9.09 -7.40 2.16
C SER A 23 -8.72 -6.71 3.48
N HIS A 24 -8.73 -5.37 3.53
CA HIS A 24 -8.54 -4.60 4.76
C HIS A 24 -9.71 -4.75 5.76
N LYS A 25 -10.93 -5.06 5.29
CA LYS A 25 -12.12 -5.17 6.14
C LYS A 25 -12.38 -6.57 6.69
N ARG A 26 -11.97 -7.61 5.95
CA ARG A 26 -12.35 -9.00 6.22
C ARG A 26 -11.14 -9.94 6.27
N ARG A 27 -10.16 -9.65 7.13
CA ARG A 27 -9.03 -10.56 7.30
C ARG A 27 -9.49 -11.87 7.95
N SER A 28 -9.33 -12.99 7.25
CA SER A 28 -9.57 -14.32 7.83
C SER A 28 -8.68 -14.54 9.07
N LEU A 29 -9.12 -15.35 10.04
CA LEU A 29 -8.30 -15.66 11.22
C LEU A 29 -6.93 -16.24 10.84
N LYS A 30 -6.87 -17.03 9.76
CA LYS A 30 -5.61 -17.56 9.22
C LYS A 30 -4.65 -16.45 8.77
N HIS A 31 -5.17 -15.36 8.20
CA HIS A 31 -4.39 -14.19 7.79
C HIS A 31 -4.01 -13.28 8.96
N GLN A 32 -4.66 -13.42 10.11
CA GLN A 32 -4.35 -12.65 11.33
C GLN A 32 -3.36 -13.38 12.24
N LEU A 33 -3.41 -14.71 12.28
CA LEU A 33 -2.62 -15.56 13.17
C LEU A 33 -1.35 -16.13 12.52
N THR A 34 -0.89 -15.51 11.44
CA THR A 34 0.37 -15.86 10.77
C THR A 34 1.48 -14.91 11.17
N LEU A 35 2.71 -15.42 11.27
CA LEU A 35 3.92 -14.60 11.41
C LEU A 35 4.47 -14.14 10.04
N LEU A 36 3.91 -14.67 8.94
CA LEU A 36 4.32 -14.36 7.58
C LEU A 36 3.50 -13.20 7.03
N VAL A 37 4.18 -12.24 6.41
CA VAL A 37 3.53 -11.10 5.73
C VAL A 37 2.96 -11.52 4.37
N GLY A 38 3.63 -12.46 3.69
CA GLY A 38 3.26 -12.95 2.36
C GLY A 38 2.35 -14.18 2.42
N HIS A 39 1.40 -14.25 1.49
CA HIS A 39 0.51 -15.39 1.30
C HIS A 39 0.53 -15.81 -0.18
N PRO A 40 0.39 -17.12 -0.48
CA PRO A 40 0.19 -17.59 -1.85
C PRO A 40 -1.05 -16.93 -2.46
N ALA A 41 -0.94 -16.51 -3.72
CA ALA A 41 -2.02 -15.81 -4.42
C ALA A 41 -3.35 -16.59 -4.37
N GLN A 42 -3.33 -17.89 -4.64
CA GLN A 42 -4.53 -18.72 -4.62
C GLN A 42 -5.24 -18.68 -3.26
N GLN A 43 -4.51 -18.75 -2.14
CA GLN A 43 -5.13 -18.69 -0.81
C GLN A 43 -5.81 -17.35 -0.54
N VAL A 44 -5.27 -16.27 -1.08
CA VAL A 44 -5.88 -14.94 -0.99
C VAL A 44 -7.15 -14.90 -1.86
N LEU A 45 -7.08 -15.43 -3.09
CA LEU A 45 -8.21 -15.47 -4.02
C LEU A 45 -9.36 -16.35 -3.52
N ASP A 46 -9.07 -17.48 -2.88
CA ASP A 46 -10.08 -18.37 -2.29
C ASP A 46 -10.91 -17.66 -1.19
N VAL A 47 -10.34 -16.63 -0.54
CA VAL A 47 -11.00 -15.87 0.53
C VAL A 47 -11.72 -14.63 0.01
N TYR A 48 -11.09 -13.88 -0.90
CA TYR A 48 -11.61 -12.57 -1.35
C TYR A 48 -12.26 -12.60 -2.73
N GLY A 49 -12.10 -13.70 -3.47
CA GLY A 49 -12.65 -13.93 -4.80
C GLY A 49 -11.68 -13.55 -5.92
N GLU A 50 -11.82 -14.23 -7.06
CA GLU A 50 -11.02 -14.03 -8.28
C GLU A 50 -11.08 -12.59 -8.84
N GLN A 51 -12.18 -11.88 -8.57
CA GLN A 51 -12.40 -10.50 -9.05
C GLN A 51 -11.90 -9.42 -8.07
N SER A 52 -11.28 -9.82 -6.96
CA SER A 52 -10.83 -8.90 -5.92
C SER A 52 -9.50 -8.19 -6.22
N PRO A 53 -8.51 -8.77 -6.93
CA PRO A 53 -7.29 -8.05 -7.26
C PRO A 53 -7.57 -6.93 -8.26
N VAL A 54 -6.99 -5.76 -7.99
CA VAL A 54 -7.07 -4.58 -8.85
C VAL A 54 -5.66 -4.13 -9.16
N THR A 55 -5.31 -4.14 -10.44
CA THR A 55 -4.04 -3.62 -10.92
C THR A 55 -4.15 -2.12 -11.15
N LEU A 56 -3.28 -1.36 -10.49
CA LEU A 56 -3.22 0.08 -10.54
C LEU A 56 -2.12 0.52 -11.50
N THR A 57 -2.52 1.29 -12.50
CA THR A 57 -1.69 1.85 -13.57
C THR A 57 -2.03 3.32 -13.78
N GLY A 58 -1.16 4.06 -14.44
CA GLY A 58 -1.42 5.45 -14.81
C GLY A 58 -0.17 6.27 -15.08
N GLU A 59 -0.39 7.50 -15.52
CA GLU A 59 0.67 8.44 -15.88
C GLU A 59 1.41 9.00 -14.67
N ALA A 60 2.57 9.61 -14.93
CA ALA A 60 3.31 10.35 -13.91
C ALA A 60 2.42 11.48 -13.32
N GLY A 61 2.44 11.61 -12.00
CA GLY A 61 1.59 12.54 -11.25
C GLY A 61 0.24 11.95 -10.82
N LEU A 62 -0.22 10.84 -11.41
CA LEU A 62 -1.38 10.12 -10.87
C LEU A 62 -1.02 9.51 -9.51
N GLY A 63 -1.97 9.54 -8.59
CA GLY A 63 -1.83 8.90 -7.29
C GLY A 63 -3.07 8.15 -6.85
N PHE A 64 -2.86 7.24 -5.89
CA PHE A 64 -3.92 6.47 -5.25
C PHE A 64 -3.67 6.37 -3.75
N VAL A 65 -4.74 6.08 -3.01
CA VAL A 65 -4.71 5.90 -1.56
C VAL A 65 -5.17 4.49 -1.23
N GLU A 66 -4.47 3.84 -0.29
CA GLU A 66 -4.85 2.53 0.20
C GLU A 66 -4.78 2.42 1.72
N ASP A 67 -5.53 1.46 2.24
CA ASP A 67 -5.33 0.95 3.58
C ASP A 67 -4.21 -0.10 3.57
N PRO A 68 -3.07 0.14 4.27
CA PRO A 68 -1.93 -0.77 4.29
C PRO A 68 -2.24 -2.13 4.93
N PHE A 69 -3.36 -2.29 5.64
CA PHE A 69 -3.79 -3.58 6.16
C PHE A 69 -4.43 -4.49 5.09
N GLY A 70 -4.79 -3.94 3.93
CA GLY A 70 -5.21 -4.74 2.78
C GLY A 70 -4.03 -5.50 2.18
N PHE A 71 -4.30 -6.65 1.58
CA PHE A 71 -3.30 -7.35 0.78
C PHE A 71 -2.98 -6.55 -0.46
N HIS A 72 -1.69 -6.37 -0.67
CA HIS A 72 -1.15 -5.62 -1.79
C HIS A 72 0.24 -6.12 -2.15
N MET A 73 0.63 -5.92 -3.40
CA MET A 73 1.96 -6.28 -3.90
C MET A 73 2.36 -5.40 -5.08
N GLY A 74 3.66 -5.28 -5.34
CA GLY A 74 4.17 -4.87 -6.65
C GLY A 74 4.44 -6.10 -7.50
N THR A 75 4.02 -6.09 -8.77
CA THR A 75 4.46 -7.13 -9.70
C THR A 75 5.89 -6.86 -10.17
N VAL A 76 6.53 -7.89 -10.71
CA VAL A 76 7.90 -7.78 -11.24
C VAL A 76 7.86 -6.99 -12.55
N PRO A 77 8.64 -5.91 -12.69
CA PRO A 77 8.74 -5.17 -13.96
C PRO A 77 9.39 -6.04 -15.03
N ALA A 78 8.77 -6.10 -16.21
CA ALA A 78 9.32 -6.80 -17.37
C ALA A 78 10.23 -5.89 -18.21
N ARG A 79 9.90 -4.60 -18.30
CA ARG A 79 10.59 -3.65 -19.21
C ARG A 79 11.31 -2.52 -18.49
N THR A 80 10.61 -1.80 -17.62
CA THR A 80 11.17 -0.61 -16.96
C THR A 80 10.81 -0.62 -15.48
N PRO A 81 11.76 -0.38 -14.57
CA PRO A 81 11.46 -0.31 -13.14
C PRO A 81 10.48 0.82 -12.85
N ARG A 82 9.48 0.52 -12.02
CA ARG A 82 8.55 1.50 -11.46
C ARG A 82 9.25 2.44 -10.48
N LEU A 83 8.99 3.74 -10.62
CA LEU A 83 9.37 4.74 -9.64
C LEU A 83 8.13 5.45 -9.10
N MET A 84 7.95 5.45 -7.77
CA MET A 84 6.83 6.09 -7.09
C MET A 84 7.28 6.72 -5.77
N MET A 85 6.49 7.66 -5.28
CA MET A 85 6.58 8.24 -3.95
C MET A 85 5.47 7.66 -3.08
N GLU A 86 5.82 7.23 -1.86
CA GLU A 86 4.86 6.83 -0.82
C GLU A 86 4.85 7.87 0.31
N VAL A 87 3.67 8.30 0.74
CA VAL A 87 3.46 9.10 1.94
C VAL A 87 2.57 8.32 2.90
N GLY A 88 3.14 7.93 4.04
CA GLY A 88 2.43 7.18 5.08
C GLY A 88 1.89 8.08 6.18
N PHE A 89 0.60 7.96 6.47
CA PHE A 89 -0.06 8.57 7.62
C PHE A 89 -0.45 7.49 8.62
N GLY A 90 0.09 7.61 9.84
CA GLY A 90 -0.27 6.79 10.98
C GLY A 90 -0.86 7.64 12.09
N VAL A 91 -1.59 6.99 12.99
CA VAL A 91 -1.92 7.59 14.29
C VAL A 91 -0.72 7.42 15.19
N SER A 92 -0.10 8.53 15.57
CA SER A 92 0.84 8.58 16.68
C SER A 92 0.17 9.28 17.87
N PRO A 93 0.52 8.93 19.11
CA PRO A 93 0.26 9.82 20.23
C PRO A 93 0.81 11.21 19.90
N PRO A 94 0.19 12.29 20.39
CA PRO A 94 0.72 13.64 20.21
C PRO A 94 2.21 13.65 20.51
N SER A 95 3.01 14.13 19.57
CA SER A 95 4.45 14.26 19.76
C SER A 95 4.70 15.08 21.01
N ARG A 96 5.38 14.50 22.02
CA ARG A 96 5.88 15.25 23.18
C ARG A 96 7.09 16.12 22.83
N ARG A 97 7.60 16.05 21.60
CA ARG A 97 8.67 16.96 21.16
C ARG A 97 8.06 18.35 20.99
N ARG A 98 8.65 19.31 21.69
CA ARG A 98 8.38 20.75 21.53
C ARG A 98 8.40 21.10 20.04
N PHE A 99 7.44 21.91 19.61
CA PHE A 99 7.44 22.43 18.25
C PHE A 99 8.71 23.26 18.03
N HIS A 100 9.27 23.22 16.83
CA HIS A 100 10.34 24.12 16.45
C HIS A 100 9.79 25.56 16.50
N GLY A 101 10.30 26.38 17.44
CA GLY A 101 9.85 27.76 17.65
C GLY A 101 9.14 28.05 18.98
N GLU A 102 9.01 27.09 19.90
CA GLU A 102 8.47 27.40 21.23
C GLU A 102 9.43 28.30 22.04
N PRO A 103 8.95 29.41 22.62
CA PRO A 103 9.79 30.28 23.43
C PRO A 103 10.26 29.56 24.70
N VAL A 104 11.57 29.64 24.98
CA VAL A 104 12.13 29.21 26.25
C VAL A 104 11.72 30.23 27.30
N ILE A 105 10.67 29.94 28.06
CA ILE A 105 10.38 30.69 29.29
C ILE A 105 11.50 30.34 30.29
N ARG A 106 12.36 31.33 30.58
CA ARG A 106 13.35 31.28 31.66
C ARG A 106 12.72 31.74 32.97
#